data_AF-A0A9P8DIX5-F1
#
_entry.id   AF-A0A9P8DIX5-F1
#
_cell.length_a   1.000
_cell.length_b   1.000
_cell.length_c   1.000
_cell.angle_alpha   90.00
_cell.angle_beta   90.00
_cell.angle_gamma   90.00
#
_symmetry.space_group_name_H-M   'P 1'
#
loop_
_entity.id
_entity.type
_entity.pdbx_description
1 polymer ?
#
loop_
_entity_poly.entity_id
_entity_poly.type
_entity_poly.pdbx_seq_one_letter_code
_entity_poly.pdbx_strand_id
1 'polypeptide(L)'
;MWSELERALLQGTSLEAALDAKLSALNKEFDELIERSSTLPFWNSFFWEREAVTVDNWVLVDAWYRSRCLELPRSGHAMVPVLDMANHSHSQTAYYDEDDEDNIVLLSRPGMEISIGDEVNISYGEKSPAEMIFSYGFIDHESTVEELTLPLELLADDPLGKAKLHIFRGSPTIKLSRSNGKISWQCPFVYLMCLNEEDGLEFRVLQGTNGDRELRLFWQDEDATARADDFGDLIKDHPLCQIFRLRAVSVLHEVVTDHLMQLSSEISHDELEPLRRAGKIRDGRLQLAQKLRETEASILESAAVALDEQHIHP
;
A
#
# COMPACT_ATOMS: atom_id res chain seq x y z
N MET A 1 -14.90 -10.92 2.42
CA MET A 1 -15.13 -9.50 2.10
C MET A 1 -15.70 -8.77 3.30
N TRP A 2 -15.28 -7.53 3.52
CA TRP A 2 -15.83 -6.61 4.51
C TRP A 2 -17.21 -6.12 4.03
N SER A 3 -18.22 -6.15 4.89
CA SER A 3 -19.52 -5.53 4.58
C SER A 3 -19.41 -4.00 4.59
N GLU A 4 -20.41 -3.29 4.07
CA GLU A 4 -20.43 -1.81 4.15
C GLU A 4 -20.29 -1.29 5.58
N LEU A 5 -20.98 -1.92 6.53
CA LEU A 5 -20.88 -1.57 7.95
C LEU A 5 -19.50 -1.88 8.53
N GLU A 6 -18.89 -3.00 8.14
CA GLU A 6 -17.56 -3.36 8.62
C GLU A 6 -16.47 -2.47 8.00
N ARG A 7 -16.67 -1.93 6.80
CA ARG A 7 -15.75 -0.96 6.19
C ARG A 7 -15.64 0.32 7.00
N ALA A 8 -16.72 0.76 7.64
CA ALA A 8 -16.69 1.93 8.53
C ALA A 8 -15.71 1.75 9.70
N LEU A 9 -15.40 0.50 10.11
CA LEU A 9 -14.41 0.22 11.16
C LEU A 9 -12.98 0.56 10.73
N LEU A 10 -12.72 0.60 9.42
CA LEU A 10 -11.42 0.88 8.84
C LEU A 10 -11.19 2.38 8.62
N GLN A 11 -12.19 3.23 8.89
CA GLN A 11 -12.08 4.67 8.69
C GLN A 11 -10.85 5.26 9.42
N GLY A 12 -10.05 6.03 8.70
CA GLY A 12 -8.81 6.63 9.16
C GLY A 12 -7.60 5.70 9.20
N THR A 13 -7.75 4.40 8.89
CA THR A 13 -6.61 3.47 8.78
C THR A 13 -6.00 3.51 7.39
N SER A 14 -4.75 3.04 7.25
CA SER A 14 -4.12 2.94 5.92
C SER A 14 -4.85 2.01 4.94
N LEU A 15 -5.67 1.09 5.46
CA LEU A 15 -6.43 0.14 4.66
C LEU A 15 -7.67 0.74 4.01
N GLU A 16 -8.23 1.84 4.54
CA GLU A 16 -9.47 2.46 4.03
C GLU A 16 -9.35 2.83 2.55
N ALA A 17 -8.40 3.70 2.22
CA ALA A 17 -8.22 4.20 0.87
C ALA A 17 -7.85 3.07 -0.12
N ALA A 18 -7.02 2.12 0.31
CA ALA A 18 -6.63 0.97 -0.51
C ALA A 18 -7.83 0.06 -0.83
N LEU A 19 -8.69 -0.19 0.16
CA LEU A 19 -9.89 -0.99 -0.01
C LEU A 19 -10.90 -0.32 -0.95
N ASP A 20 -11.15 0.97 -0.76
CA ASP A 20 -12.10 1.72 -1.60
C ASP A 20 -11.59 1.85 -3.05
N ALA A 21 -10.30 2.14 -3.24
CA ALA A 21 -9.69 2.15 -4.56
C ALA A 21 -9.83 0.78 -5.25
N LYS A 22 -9.60 -0.32 -4.52
CA LYS A 22 -9.73 -1.67 -5.08
C LYS A 22 -11.18 -2.02 -5.43
N LEU A 23 -12.14 -1.68 -4.58
CA LEU A 23 -13.56 -1.92 -4.87
C LEU A 23 -14.01 -1.09 -6.09
N SER A 24 -13.58 0.16 -6.20
CA SER A 24 -13.84 1.00 -7.37
C SER A 24 -13.25 0.40 -8.65
N ALA A 25 -11.98 -0.05 -8.60
CA ALA A 25 -11.32 -0.72 -9.72
C ALA A 25 -12.05 -2.00 -10.13
N LEU A 26 -12.43 -2.86 -9.18
CA LEU A 26 -13.16 -4.10 -9.46
C LEU A 26 -14.54 -3.86 -10.08
N ASN A 27 -15.25 -2.81 -9.66
CA ASN A 27 -16.51 -2.42 -10.31
C ASN A 27 -16.29 -2.05 -11.77
N LYS A 28 -15.29 -1.19 -12.04
CA LYS A 28 -14.95 -0.77 -13.40
C LYS A 28 -14.50 -1.96 -14.27
N GLU A 29 -13.65 -2.84 -13.74
CA GLU A 29 -13.21 -4.06 -14.42
C GLU A 29 -14.39 -4.98 -14.75
N PHE A 30 -15.36 -5.09 -13.84
CA PHE A 30 -16.56 -5.88 -14.06
C PHE A 30 -17.46 -5.28 -15.14
N ASP A 31 -17.64 -3.96 -15.16
CA ASP A 31 -18.35 -3.26 -16.23
C ASP A 31 -17.67 -3.49 -17.59
N GLU A 32 -16.34 -3.38 -17.66
CA GLU A 32 -15.56 -3.67 -18.87
C GLU A 32 -15.69 -5.14 -19.30
N LEU A 33 -15.74 -6.08 -18.34
CA LEU A 33 -15.95 -7.50 -18.60
C LEU A 33 -17.33 -7.73 -19.25
N ILE A 34 -18.40 -7.11 -18.72
CA ILE A 34 -19.75 -7.19 -19.29
C ILE A 34 -19.75 -6.60 -20.70
N GLU A 35 -19.25 -5.38 -20.87
CA GLU A 35 -19.23 -4.67 -22.16
C GLU A 35 -18.59 -5.53 -23.26
N ARG A 36 -17.43 -6.11 -22.98
CA ARG A 36 -16.68 -6.90 -23.97
C ARG A 36 -17.29 -8.28 -24.19
N SER A 37 -17.66 -8.98 -23.13
CA SER A 37 -18.07 -10.39 -23.23
C SER A 37 -19.54 -10.60 -23.60
N SER A 38 -20.41 -9.61 -23.38
CA SER A 38 -21.82 -9.66 -23.85
C SER A 38 -21.96 -9.68 -25.37
N THR A 39 -20.95 -9.17 -26.10
CA THR A 39 -20.90 -9.27 -27.56
C THR A 39 -20.57 -10.68 -28.07
N LEU A 40 -20.07 -11.55 -27.19
CA LEU A 40 -19.65 -12.91 -27.53
C LEU A 40 -20.77 -13.91 -27.20
N PRO A 41 -21.35 -14.63 -28.19
CA PRO A 41 -22.57 -15.42 -27.98
C PRO A 41 -22.48 -16.46 -26.85
N PHE A 42 -21.33 -17.13 -26.73
CA PHE A 42 -21.12 -18.13 -25.68
C PHE A 42 -21.20 -17.48 -24.29
N TRP A 43 -20.40 -16.45 -24.02
CA TRP A 43 -20.35 -15.79 -22.71
C TRP A 43 -21.64 -15.05 -22.39
N ASN A 44 -22.28 -14.43 -23.38
CA ASN A 44 -23.58 -13.79 -23.17
C ASN A 44 -24.65 -14.78 -22.69
N SER A 45 -24.76 -15.93 -23.36
CA SER A 45 -25.73 -16.96 -22.98
C SER A 45 -25.39 -17.68 -21.67
N PHE A 46 -24.11 -17.74 -21.31
CA PHE A 46 -23.63 -18.45 -20.13
C PHE A 46 -23.68 -17.58 -18.86
N PHE A 47 -23.28 -16.31 -18.95
CA PHE A 47 -23.20 -15.39 -17.82
C PHE A 47 -24.36 -14.39 -17.76
N TRP A 48 -24.59 -13.61 -18.82
CA TRP A 48 -25.37 -12.36 -18.72
C TRP A 48 -26.86 -12.54 -18.93
N GLU A 49 -27.28 -13.30 -19.95
CA GLU A 49 -28.71 -13.58 -20.19
C GLU A 49 -29.39 -14.33 -19.02
N ARG A 50 -28.57 -15.03 -18.22
CA ARG A 50 -29.02 -15.80 -17.06
C ARG A 50 -28.82 -15.07 -15.73
N GLU A 51 -28.20 -13.89 -15.76
CA GLU A 51 -27.78 -13.17 -14.55
C GLU A 51 -26.95 -14.07 -13.60
N ALA A 52 -26.11 -14.94 -14.17
CA ALA A 52 -25.41 -16.00 -13.44
C ALA A 52 -24.16 -15.50 -12.68
N VAL A 53 -23.66 -14.31 -13.02
CA VAL A 53 -22.46 -13.71 -12.44
C VAL A 53 -22.78 -12.29 -11.98
N THR A 54 -22.41 -11.97 -10.76
CA THR A 54 -22.54 -10.63 -10.17
C THR A 54 -21.17 -10.02 -9.87
N VAL A 55 -21.15 -8.72 -9.56
CA VAL A 55 -19.92 -8.07 -9.10
C VAL A 55 -19.34 -8.72 -7.84
N ASP A 56 -20.18 -9.24 -6.95
CA ASP A 56 -19.71 -9.97 -5.76
C ASP A 56 -18.96 -11.25 -6.13
N ASN A 57 -19.34 -11.93 -7.23
CA ASN A 57 -18.57 -13.05 -7.74
C ASN A 57 -17.22 -12.61 -8.29
N TRP A 58 -17.16 -11.47 -8.99
CA TRP A 58 -15.89 -10.90 -9.47
C TRP A 58 -14.95 -10.54 -8.31
N VAL A 59 -15.49 -9.89 -7.29
CA VAL A 59 -14.76 -9.58 -6.05
C VAL A 59 -14.24 -10.85 -5.36
N LEU A 60 -15.04 -11.92 -5.34
CA LEU A 60 -14.62 -13.21 -4.77
C LEU A 60 -13.48 -13.86 -5.58
N VAL A 61 -13.56 -13.84 -6.91
CA VAL A 61 -12.50 -14.36 -7.79
C VAL A 61 -11.18 -13.61 -7.57
N ASP A 62 -11.24 -12.29 -7.50
CA ASP A 62 -10.07 -11.47 -7.21
C ASP A 62 -9.51 -11.74 -5.80
N ALA A 63 -10.38 -11.95 -4.79
CA ALA A 63 -9.94 -12.33 -3.45
C ALA A 63 -9.26 -13.71 -3.43
N TRP A 64 -9.77 -14.70 -4.18
CA TRP A 64 -9.11 -16.00 -4.32
C TRP A 64 -7.76 -15.87 -5.00
N TYR A 65 -7.69 -15.12 -6.10
CA TYR A 65 -6.44 -14.89 -6.79
C TYR A 65 -5.39 -14.24 -5.86
N ARG A 66 -5.74 -13.15 -5.18
CA ARG A 66 -4.80 -12.43 -4.30
C ARG A 66 -4.35 -13.23 -3.08
N SER A 67 -5.22 -14.08 -2.53
CA SER A 67 -4.91 -14.84 -1.32
C SER A 67 -4.21 -16.16 -1.56
N ARG A 68 -4.22 -16.69 -2.80
CA ARG A 68 -3.76 -18.06 -3.11
C ARG A 68 -2.86 -18.17 -4.34
N CYS A 69 -2.79 -17.16 -5.19
CA CYS A 69 -1.88 -17.19 -6.33
C CYS A 69 -0.45 -17.08 -5.83
N LEU A 70 0.39 -18.01 -6.28
CA LEU A 70 1.82 -18.02 -6.02
C LEU A 70 2.54 -17.35 -7.18
N GLU A 71 3.71 -16.78 -6.90
CA GLU A 71 4.63 -16.28 -7.91
C GLU A 71 5.77 -17.29 -8.05
N LEU A 72 5.68 -18.13 -9.08
CA LEU A 72 6.67 -19.17 -9.36
C LEU A 72 7.88 -18.57 -10.09
N PRO A 73 9.12 -18.96 -9.75
CA PRO A 73 10.33 -18.33 -10.28
C PRO A 73 10.45 -18.34 -11.82
N ARG A 74 9.98 -19.39 -12.50
CA ARG A 74 10.06 -19.57 -13.95
C ARG A 74 8.69 -19.41 -14.61
N SER A 75 7.63 -19.97 -14.03
CA SER A 75 6.28 -19.94 -14.65
C SER A 75 5.46 -18.69 -14.31
N GLY A 76 5.89 -17.86 -13.37
CA GLY A 76 5.16 -16.66 -12.93
C GLY A 76 3.92 -17.00 -12.09
N HIS A 77 2.85 -16.21 -12.25
CA HIS A 77 1.65 -16.34 -11.43
C HIS A 77 0.87 -17.64 -11.69
N ALA A 78 0.70 -18.46 -10.66
CA ALA A 78 -0.05 -19.71 -10.75
C ALA A 78 -0.88 -20.01 -9.49
N MET A 79 -2.05 -20.61 -9.70
CA MET A 79 -2.83 -21.26 -8.64
C MET A 79 -2.39 -22.71 -8.56
N VAL A 80 -1.79 -23.11 -7.44
CA VAL A 80 -1.20 -24.44 -7.28
C VAL A 80 -2.00 -25.23 -6.24
N PRO A 81 -2.90 -26.14 -6.67
CA PRO A 81 -3.72 -26.91 -5.75
C PRO A 81 -2.85 -27.67 -4.74
N VAL A 82 -3.37 -27.85 -3.53
CA VAL A 82 -2.69 -28.47 -2.38
C VAL A 82 -1.65 -27.55 -1.76
N LEU A 83 -0.76 -26.95 -2.57
CA LEU A 83 0.23 -26.00 -2.06
C LEU A 83 -0.43 -24.71 -1.53
N ASP A 84 -1.51 -24.26 -2.17
CA ASP A 84 -2.31 -23.11 -1.75
C ASP A 84 -3.07 -23.31 -0.40
N MET A 85 -2.94 -24.49 0.21
CA MET A 85 -3.44 -24.79 1.55
C MET A 85 -2.38 -24.61 2.65
N ALA A 86 -1.11 -24.42 2.30
CA ALA A 86 -0.04 -24.19 3.26
C ALA A 86 -0.15 -22.78 3.83
N ASN A 87 -0.35 -22.68 5.15
CA ASN A 87 -0.51 -21.38 5.81
C ASN A 87 0.81 -20.62 5.92
N HIS A 88 0.69 -19.31 6.14
CA HIS A 88 1.82 -18.46 6.45
C HIS A 88 2.39 -18.75 7.84
N SER A 89 3.70 -18.71 7.98
CA SER A 89 4.39 -18.44 9.25
C SER A 89 5.66 -17.62 8.98
N HIS A 90 6.06 -16.79 9.95
CA HIS A 90 7.36 -16.12 9.96
C HIS A 90 8.52 -17.09 10.22
N SER A 91 8.24 -18.20 10.92
CA SER A 91 9.16 -19.31 11.17
C SER A 91 8.81 -20.50 10.29
N GLN A 92 8.64 -20.26 8.98
CA GLN A 92 8.17 -21.26 8.02
C GLN A 92 9.06 -22.51 7.99
N THR A 93 8.42 -23.67 7.86
CA THR A 93 9.09 -24.97 7.82
C THR A 93 9.43 -25.43 6.41
N ALA A 94 8.77 -24.86 5.40
CA ALA A 94 8.93 -25.22 4.01
C ALA A 94 9.06 -24.00 3.08
N TYR A 95 9.41 -24.29 1.82
CA TYR A 95 9.40 -23.36 0.70
C TYR A 95 9.01 -24.12 -0.57
N TYR A 96 8.48 -23.41 -1.57
CA TYR A 96 8.16 -23.99 -2.86
C TYR A 96 9.19 -23.56 -3.91
N ASP A 97 9.37 -24.40 -4.93
CA ASP A 97 10.25 -24.14 -6.08
C ASP A 97 9.74 -24.88 -7.32
N GLU A 98 10.40 -24.68 -8.45
CA GLU A 98 10.19 -25.43 -9.69
C GLU A 98 11.41 -26.29 -10.02
N ASP A 99 11.19 -27.59 -10.15
CA ASP A 99 12.26 -28.54 -10.49
C ASP A 99 12.66 -28.50 -11.99
N ASP A 100 13.66 -29.29 -12.35
CA ASP A 100 14.18 -29.37 -13.72
C ASP A 100 13.15 -29.94 -14.73
N GLU A 101 12.09 -30.59 -14.26
CA GLU A 101 11.00 -31.16 -15.05
C GLU A 101 9.76 -30.25 -15.10
N ASP A 102 9.89 -28.98 -14.65
CA ASP A 102 8.80 -28.00 -14.52
C ASP A 102 7.69 -28.42 -13.53
N ASN A 103 7.98 -29.34 -12.60
CA ASN A 103 7.06 -29.63 -11.50
C ASN A 103 7.21 -28.60 -10.39
N ILE A 104 6.10 -28.25 -9.75
CA ILE A 104 6.08 -27.40 -8.57
C ILE A 104 6.27 -28.29 -7.35
N VAL A 105 7.35 -28.06 -6.61
CA VAL A 105 7.76 -28.88 -5.47
C VAL A 105 7.65 -28.10 -4.17
N LEU A 106 7.20 -28.76 -3.10
CA LEU A 106 7.22 -28.24 -1.74
C LEU A 106 8.33 -28.94 -0.95
N LEU A 107 9.32 -28.17 -0.51
CA LEU A 107 10.54 -28.68 0.09
C LEU A 107 10.67 -28.20 1.54
N SER A 108 11.13 -29.08 2.42
CA SER A 108 11.50 -28.69 3.79
C SER A 108 12.69 -27.74 3.74
N ARG A 109 12.71 -26.74 4.63
CA ARG A 109 13.86 -25.86 4.76
C ARG A 109 15.09 -26.62 5.26
N PRO A 110 16.30 -26.28 4.77
CA PRO A 110 17.53 -26.91 5.24
C PRO A 110 17.68 -26.82 6.77
N GLY A 111 17.90 -27.96 7.42
CA GLY A 111 18.06 -28.04 8.86
C GLY A 111 16.76 -28.04 9.66
N MET A 112 15.60 -28.01 9.01
CA MET A 112 14.30 -28.15 9.66
C MET A 112 13.87 -29.62 9.72
N GLU A 113 13.55 -30.11 10.91
CA GLU A 113 12.87 -31.40 11.11
C GLU A 113 11.38 -31.15 11.33
N ILE A 114 10.53 -31.75 10.50
CA ILE A 114 9.06 -31.66 10.60
C ILE A 114 8.56 -32.99 11.15
N SER A 115 7.97 -32.98 12.35
CA SER A 115 7.46 -34.18 13.00
C SER A 115 6.06 -34.54 12.50
N ILE A 116 5.67 -35.80 12.69
CA ILE A 116 4.30 -36.24 12.39
C ILE A 116 3.32 -35.46 13.26
N GLY A 117 2.40 -34.76 12.62
CA GLY A 117 1.39 -33.92 13.27
C GLY A 117 1.73 -32.43 13.28
N ASP A 118 2.95 -32.05 12.89
CA ASP A 118 3.31 -30.64 12.73
C ASP A 118 2.67 -30.06 11.47
N GLU A 119 2.33 -28.77 11.53
CA GLU A 119 1.86 -28.02 10.38
C GLU A 119 3.03 -27.70 9.43
N VAL A 120 2.76 -27.77 8.13
CA VAL A 120 3.71 -27.32 7.10
C VAL A 120 3.32 -25.92 6.68
N ASN A 121 4.20 -24.96 6.95
CA ASN A 121 3.97 -23.54 6.70
C ASN A 121 4.96 -23.02 5.66
N ILE A 122 4.54 -22.02 4.89
CA ILE A 122 5.38 -21.28 3.94
C ILE A 122 5.43 -19.80 4.32
N SER A 123 6.32 -19.03 3.70
CA SER A 123 6.28 -17.57 3.82
C SER A 123 5.39 -16.99 2.73
N TYR A 124 4.49 -16.07 3.11
CA TYR A 124 3.76 -15.24 2.17
C TYR A 124 4.52 -13.96 1.84
N GLY A 125 5.78 -13.84 2.30
CA GLY A 125 6.63 -12.66 2.20
C GLY A 125 6.46 -11.70 3.38
N GLU A 126 7.41 -10.78 3.51
CA GLU A 126 7.35 -9.68 4.50
C GLU A 126 6.36 -8.63 4.02
N LYS A 127 5.31 -8.38 4.82
CA LYS A 127 4.20 -7.48 4.49
C LYS A 127 3.75 -6.74 5.74
N SER A 128 3.31 -5.50 5.55
CA SER A 128 2.67 -4.71 6.59
C SER A 128 1.35 -5.34 7.04
N PRO A 129 0.86 -5.02 8.26
CA PRO A 129 -0.44 -5.49 8.74
C PRO A 129 -1.60 -5.16 7.79
N ALA A 130 -1.60 -3.96 7.18
CA ALA A 130 -2.61 -3.56 6.22
C ALA A 130 -2.57 -4.42 4.95
N GLU A 131 -1.39 -4.69 4.40
CA GLU A 131 -1.22 -5.57 3.23
C GLU A 131 -1.64 -7.01 3.52
N MET A 132 -1.35 -7.51 4.72
CA MET A 132 -1.77 -8.85 5.16
C MET A 132 -3.30 -8.95 5.24
N ILE A 133 -3.97 -7.95 5.80
CA ILE A 133 -5.44 -7.91 5.82
C ILE A 133 -5.99 -7.77 4.39
N PHE A 134 -5.40 -6.89 3.57
CA PHE A 134 -5.86 -6.60 2.23
C PHE A 134 -5.78 -7.82 1.30
N SER A 135 -4.70 -8.60 1.41
CA SER A 135 -4.41 -9.71 0.50
C SER A 135 -4.89 -11.06 1.03
N TYR A 136 -4.72 -11.31 2.33
CA TYR A 136 -4.97 -12.62 2.95
C TYR A 136 -6.06 -12.61 4.02
N GLY A 137 -6.47 -11.43 4.49
CA GLY A 137 -7.60 -11.28 5.41
C GLY A 137 -7.29 -11.56 6.88
N PHE A 138 -6.01 -11.58 7.28
CA PHE A 138 -5.53 -11.73 8.66
C PHE A 138 -4.33 -10.80 8.93
N ILE A 139 -3.95 -10.64 10.20
CA ILE A 139 -2.69 -9.98 10.61
C ILE A 139 -1.73 -11.07 11.09
N ASP A 140 -0.49 -11.07 10.60
CA ASP A 140 0.56 -11.90 11.16
C ASP A 140 1.03 -11.31 12.50
N HIS A 141 0.79 -12.03 13.59
CA HIS A 141 1.17 -11.61 14.94
C HIS A 141 2.65 -11.84 15.26
N GLU A 142 3.32 -12.68 14.48
CA GLU A 142 4.75 -12.98 14.62
C GLU A 142 5.62 -12.06 13.75
N SER A 143 5.00 -11.28 12.86
CA SER A 143 5.70 -10.37 11.98
C SER A 143 6.49 -9.34 12.77
N THR A 144 7.75 -9.18 12.38
CA THR A 144 8.62 -8.08 12.83
C THR A 144 8.48 -6.84 11.94
N VAL A 145 7.62 -6.89 10.91
CA VAL A 145 7.42 -5.80 9.96
C VAL A 145 6.47 -4.77 10.57
N GLU A 146 7.05 -3.72 11.13
CA GLU A 146 6.33 -2.55 11.64
C GLU A 146 6.42 -1.42 10.61
N GLU A 147 5.65 -1.53 9.54
CA GLU A 147 5.62 -0.55 8.44
C GLU A 147 4.22 0.01 8.21
N LEU A 148 4.18 1.30 7.84
CA LEU A 148 2.96 2.04 7.53
C LEU A 148 3.23 2.95 6.33
N THR A 149 2.38 2.88 5.31
CA THR A 149 2.46 3.78 4.16
C THR A 149 1.23 4.67 4.14
N LEU A 150 1.44 5.99 4.11
CA LEU A 150 0.36 6.97 4.01
C LEU A 150 0.46 7.76 2.70
N PRO A 151 -0.68 8.18 2.12
CA PRO A 151 -0.68 9.14 1.03
C PRO A 151 -0.11 10.47 1.49
N LEU A 152 0.64 11.13 0.61
CA LEU A 152 1.08 12.51 0.77
C LEU A 152 0.27 13.40 -0.16
N GLU A 153 -0.60 14.23 0.42
CA GLU A 153 -1.40 15.17 -0.35
C GLU A 153 -0.56 16.37 -0.83
N LEU A 154 -0.93 16.92 -1.98
CA LEU A 154 -0.31 18.15 -2.48
C LEU A 154 -0.69 19.32 -1.59
N LEU A 155 0.27 20.21 -1.34
CA LEU A 155 0.02 21.48 -0.67
C LEU A 155 -1.00 22.30 -1.48
N ALA A 156 -2.11 22.67 -0.85
CA ALA A 156 -3.26 23.28 -1.53
C ALA A 156 -2.93 24.56 -2.32
N ASP A 157 -1.97 25.33 -1.82
CA ASP A 157 -1.55 26.62 -2.38
C ASP A 157 -0.26 26.54 -3.22
N ASP A 158 0.22 25.33 -3.57
CA ASP A 158 1.42 25.17 -4.40
C ASP A 158 1.12 25.37 -5.90
N PRO A 159 1.57 26.48 -6.53
CA PRO A 159 1.32 26.74 -7.95
C PRO A 159 2.00 25.71 -8.87
N LEU A 160 3.05 25.05 -8.39
CA LEU A 160 3.82 24.03 -9.12
C LEU A 160 3.35 22.60 -8.81
N GLY A 161 2.38 22.40 -7.91
CA GLY A 161 2.02 21.08 -7.39
C GLY A 161 1.67 20.06 -8.47
N LYS A 162 0.88 20.46 -9.49
CA LYS A 162 0.54 19.60 -10.63
C LYS A 162 1.74 19.26 -11.51
N ALA A 163 2.66 20.20 -11.70
CA ALA A 163 3.86 20.01 -12.49
C ALA A 163 4.85 19.06 -11.78
N LYS A 164 5.03 19.25 -10.47
CA LYS A 164 5.81 18.36 -9.59
C LYS A 164 5.28 16.94 -9.63
N LEU A 165 3.97 16.75 -9.44
CA LEU A 165 3.34 15.43 -9.48
C LEU A 165 3.44 14.77 -10.87
N HIS A 166 3.33 15.54 -11.96
CA HIS A 166 3.45 15.01 -13.31
C HIS A 166 4.86 14.50 -13.64
N ILE A 167 5.89 15.21 -13.19
CA ILE A 167 7.29 14.82 -13.43
C ILE A 167 7.75 13.73 -12.45
N PHE A 168 7.20 13.70 -11.24
CA PHE A 168 7.49 12.65 -10.27
C PHE A 168 6.95 11.31 -10.77
N ARG A 169 7.85 10.34 -10.98
CA ARG A 169 7.52 9.03 -11.55
C ARG A 169 6.97 8.03 -10.53
N GLY A 170 6.99 8.37 -9.25
CA GLY A 170 6.51 7.53 -8.16
C GLY A 170 5.14 7.95 -7.64
N SER A 171 4.68 7.26 -6.60
CA SER A 171 3.48 7.66 -5.84
C SER A 171 3.88 8.61 -4.70
N PRO A 172 3.19 9.74 -4.51
CA PRO A 172 3.47 10.66 -3.42
C PRO A 172 3.01 10.02 -2.11
N THR A 173 3.89 9.28 -1.46
CA THR A 173 3.60 8.55 -0.22
C THR A 173 4.74 8.69 0.77
N ILE A 174 4.39 8.73 2.05
CA ILE A 174 5.34 8.56 3.17
C ILE A 174 5.30 7.10 3.61
N LYS A 175 6.47 6.46 3.64
CA LYS A 175 6.67 5.16 4.26
C LYS A 175 7.33 5.35 5.62
N LEU A 176 6.68 4.91 6.68
CA LEU A 176 7.20 4.83 8.04
C LEU A 176 7.59 3.38 8.33
N SER A 177 8.78 3.17 8.88
CA SER A 177 9.27 1.84 9.27
C SER A 177 9.88 1.91 10.67
N ARG A 178 9.51 1.00 11.56
CA ARG A 178 10.15 0.80 12.87
C ARG A 178 11.09 -0.40 12.81
N SER A 179 12.33 -0.20 13.24
CA SER A 179 13.30 -1.29 13.39
C SER A 179 14.12 -1.08 14.66
N ASN A 180 14.24 -2.12 15.49
CA ASN A 180 14.93 -2.06 16.80
C ASN A 180 14.47 -0.88 17.68
N GLY A 181 13.16 -0.60 17.67
CA GLY A 181 12.56 0.51 18.44
C GLY A 181 12.81 1.91 17.85
N LYS A 182 13.55 2.04 16.75
CA LYS A 182 13.80 3.33 16.08
C LYS A 182 12.89 3.47 14.86
N ILE A 183 12.22 4.62 14.76
CA ILE A 183 11.46 5.01 13.57
C ILE A 183 12.39 5.61 12.52
N SER A 184 12.13 5.23 11.27
CA SER A 184 12.67 5.84 10.07
C SER A 184 11.53 6.14 9.10
N TRP A 185 11.75 7.10 8.21
CA TRP A 185 10.79 7.47 7.19
C TRP A 185 11.47 7.56 5.83
N GLN A 186 10.70 7.27 4.77
CA GLN A 186 11.09 7.46 3.38
C GLN A 186 9.97 8.20 2.66
N CYS A 187 10.30 9.34 2.08
CA CYS A 187 9.36 10.12 1.28
C CYS A 187 10.12 10.86 0.17
N PRO A 188 10.40 10.20 -0.96
CA PRO A 188 11.19 10.81 -2.05
C PRO A 188 10.60 12.12 -2.57
N PHE A 189 9.27 12.22 -2.58
CA PHE A 189 8.55 13.37 -3.11
C PHE A 189 8.62 14.63 -2.23
N VAL A 190 8.82 14.49 -0.91
CA VAL A 190 8.66 15.63 0.03
C VAL A 190 9.62 16.78 -0.27
N TYR A 191 10.84 16.47 -0.70
CA TYR A 191 11.82 17.50 -1.02
C TYR A 191 11.42 18.28 -2.27
N LEU A 192 11.01 17.60 -3.34
CA LEU A 192 10.50 18.26 -4.55
C LEU A 192 9.23 19.08 -4.25
N MET A 193 8.36 18.56 -3.39
CA MET A 193 7.13 19.23 -2.97
C MET A 193 7.43 20.56 -2.26
N CYS A 194 8.44 20.62 -1.38
CA CYS A 194 8.76 21.79 -0.56
C CYS A 194 9.59 22.88 -1.27
N LEU A 195 10.03 22.66 -2.52
CA LEU A 195 10.84 23.59 -3.29
C LEU A 195 9.99 24.46 -4.21
N ASN A 196 10.36 25.74 -4.33
CA ASN A 196 9.68 26.73 -5.17
C ASN A 196 10.64 27.38 -6.18
N GLU A 197 10.11 28.28 -7.03
CA GLU A 197 10.91 29.04 -8.00
C GLU A 197 12.02 29.86 -7.33
N GLU A 198 11.72 30.47 -6.19
CA GLU A 198 12.70 31.25 -5.40
C GLU A 198 13.85 30.39 -4.86
N ASP A 199 13.64 29.09 -4.72
CA ASP A 199 14.66 28.15 -4.25
C ASP A 199 15.55 27.64 -5.39
N GLY A 200 15.21 27.95 -6.65
CA GLY A 200 15.94 27.51 -7.85
C GLY A 200 15.27 26.37 -8.64
N LEU A 201 14.00 26.06 -8.34
CA LEU A 201 13.20 25.07 -9.08
C LEU A 201 12.49 25.74 -10.27
N GLU A 202 12.65 25.23 -11.48
CA GLU A 202 11.97 25.79 -12.65
C GLU A 202 11.36 24.69 -13.53
N PHE A 203 10.17 24.93 -14.07
CA PHE A 203 9.55 24.05 -15.05
C PHE A 203 9.52 24.74 -16.42
N ARG A 204 10.08 24.08 -17.44
CA ARG A 204 10.09 24.59 -18.82
C ARG A 204 9.40 23.59 -19.75
N VAL A 205 8.55 24.08 -20.64
CA VAL A 205 8.00 23.24 -21.73
C VAL A 205 8.92 23.37 -22.93
N LEU A 206 9.62 22.29 -23.27
CA LEU A 206 10.49 22.23 -24.45
C LEU A 206 9.72 21.62 -25.62
N GLN A 207 9.88 22.22 -26.81
CA GLN A 207 9.31 21.68 -28.03
C GLN A 207 10.38 20.92 -28.81
N GLY A 208 10.15 19.62 -29.02
CA GLY A 208 11.01 18.77 -29.84
C GLY A 208 10.92 19.11 -31.33
N THR A 209 11.90 18.65 -32.11
CA THR A 209 11.92 18.85 -33.58
C THR A 209 10.74 18.21 -34.32
N ASN A 210 10.06 17.26 -33.67
CA ASN A 210 8.88 16.57 -34.20
C ASN A 210 7.56 17.27 -33.82
N GLY A 211 7.62 18.39 -33.08
CA GLY A 211 6.45 19.12 -32.60
C GLY A 211 5.96 18.71 -31.21
N ASP A 212 6.49 17.62 -30.65
CA ASP A 212 6.16 17.13 -29.31
C ASP A 212 6.54 18.16 -28.24
N ARG A 213 5.69 18.31 -27.22
CA ARG A 213 5.93 19.20 -26.07
C ARG A 213 6.20 18.35 -24.85
N GLU A 214 7.35 18.57 -24.22
CA GLU A 214 7.77 17.87 -23.02
C GLU A 214 7.97 18.88 -21.88
N LEU A 215 7.32 18.62 -20.75
CA LEU A 215 7.57 19.38 -19.52
C LEU A 215 8.88 18.87 -18.91
N ARG A 216 9.79 19.79 -18.61
CA ARG A 216 11.08 19.48 -17.99
C ARG A 216 11.27 20.25 -16.70
N LEU A 217 11.95 19.61 -15.76
CA LEU A 217 12.30 20.15 -14.46
C LEU A 217 13.76 20.58 -14.47
N PHE A 218 14.01 21.81 -14.04
CA PHE A 218 15.33 22.39 -13.89
C PHE A 218 15.59 22.70 -12.42
N TRP A 219 16.79 22.38 -11.96
CA TRP A 219 17.31 22.75 -10.65
C TRP A 219 18.57 23.59 -10.86
N GLN A 220 18.52 24.86 -10.48
CA GLN A 220 19.62 25.82 -10.68
C GLN A 220 20.14 25.85 -12.13
N ASP A 221 19.23 25.96 -13.10
CA ASP A 221 19.47 25.93 -14.55
C ASP A 221 19.95 24.60 -15.15
N GLU A 222 20.10 23.53 -14.35
CA GLU A 222 20.44 22.20 -14.83
C GLU A 222 19.20 21.30 -14.97
N ASP A 223 19.09 20.53 -16.06
CA ASP A 223 17.96 19.61 -16.28
C ASP A 223 18.01 18.47 -15.25
N ALA A 224 17.04 18.46 -14.34
CA ALA A 224 16.89 17.51 -13.25
C ALA A 224 15.68 16.58 -13.45
N THR A 225 15.07 16.56 -14.64
CA THR A 225 13.85 15.79 -14.94
C THR A 225 13.99 14.29 -14.60
N ALA A 226 15.18 13.72 -14.83
CA ALA A 226 15.45 12.31 -14.55
C ALA A 226 15.71 12.00 -13.06
N ARG A 227 15.85 13.02 -12.21
CA ARG A 227 16.17 12.91 -10.77
C ARG A 227 15.07 13.49 -9.88
N ALA A 228 13.84 13.54 -10.40
CA ALA A 228 12.67 14.07 -9.69
C ALA A 228 12.37 13.36 -8.35
N ASP A 229 12.84 12.12 -8.20
CA ASP A 229 12.74 11.27 -7.02
C ASP A 229 13.95 11.33 -6.08
N ASP A 230 15.00 12.07 -6.45
CA ASP A 230 16.28 12.12 -5.72
C ASP A 230 16.63 13.56 -5.30
N PHE A 231 15.61 14.39 -5.06
CA PHE A 231 15.82 15.78 -4.67
C PHE A 231 16.49 15.94 -3.31
N GLY A 232 16.34 14.96 -2.41
CA GLY A 232 17.07 14.94 -1.13
C GLY A 232 18.59 14.95 -1.31
N ASP A 233 19.09 14.38 -2.41
CA ASP A 233 20.51 14.37 -2.74
C ASP A 233 20.93 15.61 -3.53
N LEU A 234 20.09 16.08 -4.47
CA LEU A 234 20.34 17.28 -5.26
C LEU A 234 20.50 18.55 -4.40
N ILE A 235 19.81 18.62 -3.27
CA ILE A 235 19.88 19.80 -2.39
C ILE A 235 21.06 19.79 -1.43
N LYS A 236 21.84 18.70 -1.32
CA LYS A 236 22.86 18.52 -0.26
C LYS A 236 23.87 19.67 -0.18
N ASP A 237 24.33 20.13 -1.34
CA ASP A 237 25.35 21.18 -1.46
C ASP A 237 24.72 22.60 -1.55
N HIS A 238 23.40 22.72 -1.47
CA HIS A 238 22.72 23.99 -1.54
C HIS A 238 22.91 24.80 -0.24
N PRO A 239 23.16 26.13 -0.30
CA PRO A 239 23.33 26.96 0.90
C PRO A 239 22.12 26.94 1.85
N LEU A 240 20.92 26.71 1.31
CA LEU A 240 19.66 26.62 2.07
C LEU A 240 19.22 25.18 2.35
N CYS A 241 20.09 24.18 2.18
CA CYS A 241 19.77 22.76 2.37
C CYS A 241 19.04 22.48 3.70
N GLN A 242 19.49 23.11 4.80
CA GLN A 242 18.85 22.94 6.10
C GLN A 242 17.44 23.52 6.18
N ILE A 243 17.16 24.61 5.45
CA ILE A 243 15.81 25.16 5.37
C ILE A 243 14.89 24.20 4.62
N PHE A 244 15.38 23.62 3.51
CA PHE A 244 14.60 22.65 2.74
C PHE A 244 14.29 21.38 3.53
N ARG A 245 15.27 20.89 4.30
CA ARG A 245 15.07 19.78 5.23
C ARG A 245 14.05 20.10 6.32
N LEU A 246 14.13 21.30 6.90
CA LEU A 246 13.16 21.73 7.89
C LEU A 246 11.74 21.76 7.31
N ARG A 247 11.55 22.37 6.13
CA ARG A 247 10.24 22.38 5.44
C ARG A 247 9.72 20.96 5.21
N ALA A 248 10.58 20.05 4.74
CA ALA A 248 10.21 18.66 4.54
C ALA A 248 9.76 17.98 5.84
N VAL A 249 10.54 18.11 6.91
CA VAL A 249 10.20 17.55 8.23
C VAL A 249 8.90 18.15 8.76
N SER A 250 8.67 19.46 8.63
CA SER A 250 7.43 20.11 9.06
C SER A 250 6.21 19.55 8.33
N VAL A 251 6.29 19.35 7.01
CA VAL A 251 5.16 18.76 6.26
C VAL A 251 4.92 17.31 6.68
N LEU A 252 5.97 16.52 6.86
CA LEU A 252 5.80 15.13 7.32
C LEU A 252 5.22 15.07 8.73
N HIS A 253 5.61 15.98 9.61
CA HIS A 253 5.09 16.07 10.97
C HIS A 253 3.59 16.40 10.99
N GLU A 254 3.16 17.35 10.16
CA GLU A 254 1.74 17.69 9.98
C GLU A 254 0.95 16.47 9.48
N VAL A 255 1.41 15.80 8.42
CA VAL A 255 0.77 14.60 7.87
C VAL A 255 0.63 13.49 8.92
N VAL A 256 1.69 13.20 9.67
CA VAL A 256 1.67 12.18 10.72
C VAL A 256 0.69 12.55 11.84
N THR A 257 0.70 13.82 12.26
CA THR A 257 -0.15 14.31 13.35
C THR A 257 -1.63 14.30 12.95
N ASP A 258 -1.95 14.78 11.75
CA ASP A 258 -3.32 14.79 11.21
C ASP A 258 -3.87 13.37 11.08
N HIS A 259 -3.05 12.44 10.57
CA HIS A 259 -3.47 11.06 10.44
C HIS A 259 -3.68 10.38 11.80
N LEU A 260 -2.83 10.68 12.80
CA LEU A 260 -3.03 10.21 14.18
C LEU A 260 -4.34 10.74 14.78
N MET A 261 -4.69 12.01 14.52
CA MET A 261 -5.97 12.59 14.94
C MET A 261 -7.15 11.89 14.27
N GLN A 262 -7.09 11.64 12.96
CA GLN A 262 -8.12 10.89 12.23
C GLN A 262 -8.28 9.47 12.78
N LEU A 263 -7.17 8.78 13.07
CA LEU A 263 -7.16 7.44 13.61
C LEU A 263 -7.79 7.38 15.02
N SER A 264 -7.68 8.46 15.81
CA SER A 264 -8.34 8.57 17.12
C SER A 264 -9.83 8.89 17.07
N SER A 265 -10.38 9.26 15.90
CA SER A 265 -11.82 9.49 15.70
C SER A 265 -12.57 8.16 15.57
N GLU A 266 -12.58 7.39 16.66
CA GLU A 266 -13.20 6.06 16.68
C GLU A 266 -14.72 6.11 16.69
N ILE A 267 -15.34 5.14 16.00
CA ILE A 267 -16.74 4.79 16.24
C ILE A 267 -16.85 4.27 17.67
N SER A 268 -17.71 4.89 18.47
CA SER A 268 -17.77 4.57 19.90
C SER A 268 -18.20 3.12 20.14
N HIS A 269 -17.67 2.49 21.19
CA HIS A 269 -18.04 1.13 21.59
C HIS A 269 -19.57 0.98 21.78
N ASP A 270 -20.23 2.03 22.25
CA ASP A 270 -21.68 2.07 22.46
C ASP A 270 -22.48 2.01 21.14
N GLU A 271 -21.91 2.52 20.04
CA GLU A 271 -22.50 2.41 18.69
C GLU A 271 -22.26 1.03 18.06
N LEU A 272 -21.14 0.38 18.38
CA LEU A 272 -20.76 -0.91 17.83
C LEU A 272 -21.46 -2.10 18.49
N GLU A 273 -21.69 -2.06 19.81
CA GLU A 273 -22.30 -3.16 20.57
C GLU A 273 -23.66 -3.64 20.03
N PRO A 274 -24.63 -2.75 19.71
CA PRO A 274 -25.91 -3.17 19.13
C PRO A 274 -25.74 -3.84 17.77
N LEU A 275 -24.83 -3.35 16.92
CA LEU A 275 -24.56 -3.90 15.59
C LEU A 275 -23.88 -5.28 15.68
N ARG A 276 -22.96 -5.44 16.63
CA ARG A 276 -22.31 -6.72 16.94
C ARG A 276 -23.32 -7.75 17.44
N ARG A 277 -24.17 -7.40 18.42
CA ARG A 277 -25.22 -8.30 18.94
C ARG A 277 -26.25 -8.70 17.89
N ALA A 278 -26.53 -7.81 16.94
CA ALA A 278 -27.40 -8.10 15.81
C ALA A 278 -26.73 -8.96 14.71
N GLY A 279 -25.46 -9.33 14.86
CA GLY A 279 -24.71 -10.12 13.88
C GLY A 279 -24.38 -9.36 12.59
N LYS A 280 -24.50 -8.03 12.59
CA LYS A 280 -24.22 -7.17 11.41
C LYS A 280 -22.72 -6.90 11.23
N ILE A 281 -21.97 -6.98 12.31
CA ILE A 281 -20.51 -6.87 12.35
C ILE A 281 -19.98 -8.16 12.93
N ARG A 282 -19.04 -8.82 12.24
CA ARG A 282 -18.41 -10.05 12.72
C ARG A 282 -17.28 -9.73 13.69
N ASP A 283 -17.21 -10.47 14.79
CA ASP A 283 -16.20 -10.27 15.84
C ASP A 283 -14.77 -10.30 15.30
N GLY A 284 -14.46 -11.24 14.40
CA GLY A 284 -13.13 -11.32 13.78
C GLY A 284 -12.77 -10.07 12.96
N ARG A 285 -13.76 -9.41 12.32
CA ARG A 285 -13.52 -8.17 11.55
C ARG A 285 -13.29 -6.98 12.47
N LEU A 286 -14.05 -6.91 13.56
CA LEU A 286 -13.86 -5.91 14.59
C LEU A 286 -12.46 -6.01 15.21
N GLN A 287 -12.04 -7.22 15.60
CA GLN A 287 -10.71 -7.47 16.18
C GLN A 287 -9.59 -7.11 15.20
N LEU A 288 -9.72 -7.47 13.92
CA LEU A 288 -8.73 -7.11 12.90
C LEU A 288 -8.61 -5.59 12.73
N ALA A 289 -9.74 -4.89 12.66
CA ALA A 289 -9.75 -3.43 12.52
C ALA A 289 -9.15 -2.73 13.74
N GLN A 290 -9.49 -3.18 14.96
CA GLN A 290 -8.91 -2.67 16.20
C GLN A 290 -7.41 -2.91 16.25
N LYS A 291 -6.96 -4.13 15.93
CA LYS A 291 -5.54 -4.46 15.98
C LYS A 291 -4.73 -3.67 14.95
N LEU A 292 -5.28 -3.47 13.74
CA LEU A 292 -4.66 -2.61 12.74
C LEU A 292 -4.50 -1.18 13.27
N ARG A 293 -5.59 -0.61 13.80
CA ARG A 293 -5.62 0.75 14.37
C ARG A 293 -4.59 0.94 15.48
N GLU A 294 -4.53 0.03 16.44
CA GLU A 294 -3.54 0.07 17.53
C GLU A 294 -2.09 0.04 17.00
N THR A 295 -1.83 -0.78 15.99
CA THR A 295 -0.51 -0.94 15.40
C THR A 295 -0.09 0.33 14.65
N GLU A 296 -0.99 0.89 13.83
CA GLU A 296 -0.75 2.13 13.10
C GLU A 296 -0.57 3.33 14.06
N ALA A 297 -1.43 3.44 15.07
CA ALA A 297 -1.34 4.50 16.09
C ALA A 297 0.03 4.49 16.77
N SER A 298 0.51 3.32 17.19
CA SER A 298 1.83 3.19 17.79
C SER A 298 2.93 3.70 16.88
N ILE A 299 2.92 3.32 15.60
CA ILE A 299 3.93 3.74 14.61
C ILE A 299 3.90 5.27 14.44
N LEU A 300 2.70 5.84 14.30
CA LEU A 300 2.50 7.28 14.12
C LEU A 300 2.96 8.09 15.33
N GLU A 301 2.63 7.67 16.55
CA GLU A 301 3.08 8.32 17.79
C GLU A 301 4.61 8.38 17.86
N SER A 302 5.29 7.27 17.53
CA SER A 302 6.75 7.25 17.52
C SER A 302 7.35 8.07 16.37
N ALA A 303 6.66 8.13 15.22
CA ALA A 303 7.07 8.96 14.10
C ALA A 303 6.94 10.46 14.42
N ALA A 304 5.86 10.87 15.09
CA ALA A 304 5.66 12.24 15.54
C ALA A 304 6.81 12.69 16.45
N VAL A 305 7.16 11.88 17.46
CA VAL A 305 8.29 12.16 18.36
C VAL A 305 9.61 12.26 17.58
N ALA A 306 9.89 11.33 16.67
CA ALA A 306 11.13 11.34 15.89
C ALA A 306 11.24 12.53 14.94
N LEU A 307 10.12 13.00 14.37
CA LEU A 307 10.06 14.18 13.51
C LEU A 307 10.20 15.47 14.33
N ASP A 308 9.61 15.53 15.52
CA ASP A 308 9.79 16.66 16.45
C ASP A 308 11.26 16.85 16.86
N GLU A 309 11.97 15.75 17.14
CA GLU A 309 13.41 15.81 17.44
C GLU A 309 14.23 16.36 16.27
N GLN A 310 13.88 15.99 15.03
CA GLN A 310 14.52 16.52 13.81
C GLN A 310 14.17 17.98 13.56
N HIS A 311 12.98 18.42 13.97
CA HIS A 311 12.56 19.82 13.87
C HIS A 311 13.31 20.72 14.88
N ILE A 312 13.61 20.21 16.07
CA ILE A 312 14.36 20.94 17.11
C ILE A 312 15.88 20.96 16.83
N HIS A 313 16.41 19.93 16.16
CA HIS A 313 17.83 19.78 15.83
C HIS A 313 18.08 19.51 14.33
N PRO A 314 17.84 20.51 13.44
CA PRO A 314 17.91 20.35 11.98
C PRO A 314 19.34 20.12 11.42
#